data_AF-A0A355G4H3-F1
#
_entry.id   AF-A0A355G4H3-F1
#
_cell.length_a   1.000
_cell.length_b   1.000
_cell.length_c   1.000
_cell.angle_alpha   90.00
_cell.angle_beta   90.00
_cell.angle_gamma   90.00
#
_symmetry.space_group_name_H-M   'P 1'
#
loop_
_entity.id
_entity.type
_entity.pdbx_description
1 polymer ?
#
loop_
_entity_poly.entity_id
_entity_poly.type
_entity_poly.pdbx_seq_one_letter_code
_entity_poly.pdbx_strand_id
1 'polypeptide(L)'
;SLQWELIRQGRMKPEEVYMNEPRNVITRSLGPEPVVKVDIEGPYTVLEGDRYILCSDGLTCHLKDEEIGMIARYLEPSDACRLMINLANLRGGSDNISVIVVRVGELPDVNLPQEKAPEPEPELELERDYREWFWLAGVWVASLMVAAGIVMWILTRFDRGS
;
A
#
# COMPACT_ATOMS: atom_id res chain seq x y z
N SER A 1 6.04 -13.15 1.42
CA SER A 1 6.61 -14.23 0.58
C SER A 1 6.66 -13.75 -0.86
N LEU A 2 7.64 -14.19 -1.65
CA LEU A 2 7.74 -13.91 -3.09
C LEU A 2 6.45 -14.26 -3.84
N GLN A 3 5.78 -15.35 -3.48
CA GLN A 3 4.52 -15.76 -4.11
C GLN A 3 3.42 -14.69 -3.91
N TRP A 4 3.28 -14.16 -2.69
CA TRP A 4 2.35 -13.07 -2.40
C TRP A 4 2.65 -11.80 -3.20
N GLU A 5 3.94 -11.48 -3.39
CA GLU A 5 4.34 -10.33 -4.20
C GLU A 5 3.99 -10.55 -5.69
N LEU A 6 4.19 -11.77 -6.21
CA LEU A 6 3.80 -12.12 -7.58
C LEU A 6 2.28 -12.07 -7.79
N ILE A 7 1.49 -12.54 -6.82
CA ILE A 7 0.02 -12.44 -6.85
C ILE A 7 -0.40 -10.97 -6.83
N ARG A 8 0.17 -10.16 -5.93
CA ARG A 8 -0.13 -8.72 -5.82
C ARG A 8 0.16 -7.97 -7.13
N GLN A 9 1.19 -8.39 -7.86
CA GLN A 9 1.57 -7.83 -9.17
C GLN A 9 0.74 -8.40 -10.34
N GLY A 10 -0.23 -9.29 -10.08
CA GLY A 10 -1.04 -9.96 -11.09
C GLY A 10 -0.27 -10.95 -11.96
N ARG A 11 0.93 -11.36 -11.52
CA ARG A 11 1.84 -12.25 -12.26
C ARG A 11 1.65 -13.73 -11.92
N MET A 12 0.82 -14.04 -10.92
CA MET A 12 0.50 -15.40 -10.49
C MET A 12 -0.93 -15.42 -9.94
N LYS A 13 -1.71 -16.46 -10.24
CA LYS A 13 -3.05 -16.64 -9.64
C LYS A 13 -2.96 -17.34 -8.27
N PRO A 14 -3.88 -17.06 -7.33
CA PRO A 14 -3.90 -17.70 -6.01
C PRO A 14 -3.92 -19.25 -6.07
N GLU A 15 -4.52 -19.81 -7.12
CA GLU A 15 -4.62 -21.26 -7.32
C GLU A 15 -3.32 -21.89 -7.85
N GLU A 16 -2.41 -21.08 -8.43
CA GLU A 16 -1.14 -21.52 -9.04
C GLU A 16 0.03 -21.51 -8.05
N VAL A 17 -0.20 -21.06 -6.81
CA VAL A 17 0.81 -20.87 -5.74
C VAL A 17 1.51 -22.17 -5.34
N TYR A 18 0.91 -23.31 -5.69
CA TYR A 18 1.45 -24.62 -5.43
C TYR A 18 2.08 -25.14 -6.71
N MET A 19 3.42 -25.23 -6.77
CA MET A 19 4.13 -26.46 -7.16
C MET A 19 5.65 -26.25 -7.26
N ASN A 20 6.18 -25.11 -7.71
CA ASN A 20 7.61 -25.02 -8.07
C ASN A 20 8.40 -23.76 -7.61
N GLU A 21 7.77 -22.72 -7.05
CA GLU A 21 8.47 -21.53 -6.52
C GLU A 21 8.86 -21.72 -5.04
N PRO A 22 10.01 -21.18 -4.57
CA PRO A 22 10.37 -21.22 -3.16
C PRO A 22 9.38 -20.40 -2.31
N ARG A 23 8.59 -21.10 -1.49
CA ARG A 23 7.55 -20.54 -0.60
C ARG A 23 8.07 -19.54 0.44
N ASN A 24 9.34 -19.65 0.83
CA ASN A 24 9.90 -18.95 1.99
C ASN A 24 10.91 -17.85 1.62
N VAL A 25 10.84 -17.29 0.41
CA VAL A 25 11.66 -16.12 0.07
C VAL A 25 11.03 -14.89 0.71
N ILE A 26 11.71 -14.38 1.74
CA ILE A 26 11.36 -13.13 2.43
C ILE A 26 11.87 -11.97 1.58
N THR A 27 10.95 -11.23 0.95
CA THR A 27 11.28 -10.07 0.09
C THR A 27 11.43 -8.78 0.88
N ARG A 28 10.98 -8.74 2.14
CA ARG A 28 11.05 -7.59 3.04
C ARG A 28 11.32 -8.06 4.46
N SER A 29 12.36 -7.52 5.09
CA SER A 29 12.72 -7.82 6.47
C SER A 29 13.30 -6.57 7.13
N LEU A 30 13.22 -6.51 8.47
CA LEU A 30 13.87 -5.47 9.24
C LEU A 30 15.38 -5.75 9.33
N GLY A 31 16.21 -4.76 9.00
CA GLY A 31 17.67 -4.84 9.14
C GLY A 31 18.50 -4.50 7.89
N PRO A 32 18.29 -5.14 6.73
CA PRO A 32 19.17 -4.96 5.57
C PRO A 32 19.04 -3.59 4.90
N GLU A 33 17.89 -2.92 5.06
CA GLU A 33 17.62 -1.60 4.50
C GLU A 33 17.22 -0.62 5.62
N PRO A 34 17.61 0.67 5.55
CA PRO A 34 17.30 1.67 6.57
C PRO A 34 15.81 2.04 6.60
N VAL A 35 15.07 1.73 5.54
CA VAL A 35 13.64 1.99 5.40
C VAL A 35 12.96 0.69 5.02
N VAL A 36 12.01 0.24 5.83
CA VAL A 36 11.16 -0.91 5.52
C VAL A 36 9.78 -0.38 5.18
N LYS A 37 9.30 -0.73 3.98
CA LYS A 37 7.91 -0.49 3.64
C LYS A 37 7.04 -1.50 4.39
N VAL A 38 6.10 -1.01 5.17
CA VAL A 38 5.13 -1.81 5.94
C VAL A 38 3.81 -1.76 5.20
N ASP A 39 3.10 -2.89 5.14
CA ASP A 39 1.73 -2.92 4.64
C ASP A 39 0.80 -2.60 5.82
N ILE A 40 0.00 -1.54 5.65
CA ILE A 40 -1.02 -1.10 6.62
C ILE A 40 -2.36 -1.40 5.97
N GLU A 41 -3.16 -2.21 6.64
CA GLU A 41 -4.51 -2.59 6.20
C GLU A 41 -5.53 -2.14 7.24
N GLY A 42 -6.71 -1.73 6.77
CA GLY A 42 -7.79 -1.18 7.59
C GLY A 42 -8.04 0.32 7.38
N PRO A 43 -8.89 0.94 8.22
CA PRO A 43 -9.55 0.36 9.39
C PRO A 43 -10.58 -0.72 9.03
N TYR A 44 -10.66 -1.76 9.87
CA TYR A 44 -11.71 -2.80 9.78
C TYR A 44 -12.64 -2.67 10.99
N THR A 45 -13.94 -2.83 10.76
CA THR A 45 -14.91 -2.91 11.86
C THR A 45 -14.61 -4.14 12.70
N VAL A 46 -14.44 -3.95 14.01
CA VAL A 46 -14.23 -5.01 14.99
C VAL A 46 -15.53 -5.25 15.73
N LEU A 47 -15.96 -6.50 15.81
CA LEU A 47 -17.16 -6.92 16.52
C LEU A 47 -16.81 -7.79 17.73
N GLU A 48 -17.71 -7.81 18.72
CA GLU A 48 -17.60 -8.70 19.86
C GLU A 48 -17.55 -10.16 19.41
N GLY A 49 -16.62 -10.92 19.98
CA GLY A 49 -16.41 -12.32 19.62
C GLY A 49 -15.58 -12.54 18.36
N ASP A 50 -15.14 -11.49 17.65
CA ASP A 50 -14.16 -11.62 16.57
C ASP A 50 -12.88 -12.27 17.08
N ARG A 51 -12.24 -13.04 16.19
CA ARG A 51 -11.02 -13.77 16.50
C ARG A 51 -9.94 -13.47 15.48
N TYR A 52 -8.81 -12.99 15.97
CA TYR A 52 -7.64 -12.70 15.17
C TYR A 52 -6.56 -13.72 15.48
N ILE A 53 -5.86 -14.16 14.43
CA ILE A 53 -4.81 -15.15 14.53
C ILE A 53 -3.58 -14.57 13.84
N LEU A 54 -2.49 -14.51 14.57
CA LEU A 54 -1.18 -14.19 14.03
C LEU A 54 -0.28 -15.40 14.21
N CYS A 55 0.33 -15.88 13.14
CA CYS A 55 1.19 -17.05 13.18
C CYS A 55 2.39 -16.93 12.24
N SER A 56 3.44 -17.71 12.52
CA SER A 56 4.54 -17.91 11.58
C SER A 56 4.14 -18.88 10.47
N ASP A 57 4.90 -18.86 9.38
CA ASP A 57 4.83 -19.85 8.28
C ASP A 57 5.09 -21.28 8.77
N GLY A 58 5.82 -21.45 9.87
CA GLY A 58 5.95 -22.71 10.58
C GLY A 58 4.61 -23.36 10.94
N LEU A 59 3.54 -22.59 11.16
CA LEU A 59 2.19 -23.14 11.38
C LEU A 59 1.50 -23.51 10.06
N THR A 60 1.44 -22.56 9.12
CA THR A 60 0.63 -22.68 7.88
C THR A 60 1.23 -23.67 6.88
N CYS A 61 2.49 -24.06 7.04
CA CYS A 61 3.07 -25.19 6.32
C CYS A 61 2.41 -26.53 6.69
N HIS A 62 1.88 -26.67 7.91
CA HIS A 62 1.36 -27.92 8.45
C HIS A 62 -0.14 -27.94 8.64
N LEU A 63 -0.79 -26.78 8.85
CA LEU A 63 -2.24 -26.65 9.00
C LEU A 63 -2.82 -25.75 7.90
N LYS A 64 -3.98 -26.15 7.38
CA LYS A 64 -4.74 -25.34 6.42
C LYS A 64 -5.59 -24.28 7.12
N ASP A 65 -5.92 -23.21 6.40
CA ASP A 65 -6.72 -22.10 6.90
C ASP A 65 -8.08 -22.54 7.47
N GLU A 66 -8.73 -23.54 6.86
CA GLU A 66 -10.00 -24.07 7.35
C GLU A 66 -9.84 -24.75 8.72
N GLU A 67 -8.75 -25.49 8.92
CA GLU A 67 -8.44 -26.15 10.20
C GLU A 67 -8.16 -25.12 11.28
N ILE A 68 -7.34 -24.11 10.94
CA ILE A 68 -7.00 -23.00 11.83
C ILE A 68 -8.29 -22.26 12.25
N GLY A 69 -9.15 -21.94 11.29
CA GLY A 69 -10.43 -21.28 11.52
C GLY A 69 -11.37 -22.10 12.40
N MET A 70 -11.48 -23.41 12.17
CA MET A 70 -12.29 -24.30 13.00
C MET A 70 -11.77 -24.36 14.45
N ILE A 71 -10.47 -24.57 14.64
CA ILE A 71 -9.87 -24.65 15.97
C ILE A 71 -10.07 -23.34 16.72
N ALA A 72 -9.79 -22.21 16.07
CA ALA A 72 -9.98 -20.90 16.67
C ALA A 72 -11.44 -20.61 17.00
N ARG A 73 -12.41 -21.12 16.22
CA ARG A 73 -13.84 -20.89 16.47
C ARG A 73 -14.34 -21.62 17.73
N TYR A 74 -13.91 -22.85 17.95
CA TYR A 74 -14.52 -23.73 18.95
C TYR A 74 -13.77 -23.83 20.27
N LEU A 75 -12.50 -23.40 20.33
CA LEU A 75 -11.69 -23.46 21.55
C LEU A 75 -11.42 -22.08 22.13
N GLU A 76 -11.13 -22.00 23.43
CA GLU A 76 -10.60 -20.77 24.03
C GLU A 76 -9.18 -20.50 23.50
N PRO A 77 -8.73 -19.22 23.42
CA PRO A 77 -7.47 -18.85 22.79
C PRO A 77 -6.25 -19.67 23.24
N SER A 78 -6.15 -19.96 24.54
CA SER A 78 -5.03 -20.75 25.08
C SER A 78 -5.02 -22.19 24.57
N ASP A 79 -6.19 -22.83 24.55
CA ASP A 79 -6.33 -24.21 24.09
C ASP A 79 -6.20 -24.31 22.57
N ALA A 80 -6.70 -23.30 21.85
CA ALA A 80 -6.52 -23.17 20.41
C ALA A 80 -5.03 -23.13 20.05
N CYS A 81 -4.25 -22.25 20.70
CA CYS A 81 -2.80 -22.17 20.48
C CYS A 81 -2.10 -23.51 20.75
N ARG A 82 -2.41 -24.15 21.88
CA ARG A 82 -1.81 -25.44 22.26
C ARG A 82 -2.13 -26.52 21.23
N LEU A 83 -3.39 -26.63 20.80
CA LEU A 83 -3.80 -27.63 19.82
C LEU A 83 -3.14 -27.38 18.46
N MET A 84 -3.10 -26.14 17.99
CA MET A 84 -2.45 -25.77 16.73
C MET A 84 -0.96 -26.13 16.73
N ILE A 85 -0.24 -25.78 17.79
CA ILE A 85 1.19 -26.11 17.95
C ILE A 85 1.40 -27.63 17.98
N ASN A 86 0.59 -28.36 18.74
CA ASN A 86 0.69 -29.81 18.83
C ASN A 86 0.43 -30.49 17.47
N LEU A 87 -0.59 -30.04 16.73
CA LEU A 87 -0.88 -30.57 15.40
C LEU A 87 0.26 -30.30 14.42
N ALA A 88 0.84 -29.10 14.44
CA ALA A 88 1.98 -28.76 13.57
C ALA A 88 3.21 -29.63 13.91
N ASN A 89 3.51 -29.81 15.19
CA ASN A 89 4.60 -30.68 15.64
C ASN A 89 4.37 -32.15 15.23
N LEU A 90 3.15 -32.66 15.40
CA LEU A 90 2.79 -34.03 15.00
C LEU A 90 2.91 -34.27 13.49
N ARG A 91 2.72 -33.23 12.68
CA ARG A 91 2.83 -33.28 11.22
C ARG A 91 4.26 -33.09 10.69
N GLY A 92 5.22 -32.90 11.60
CA GLY A 92 6.66 -32.91 11.28
C GLY A 92 7.45 -31.80 11.94
N GLY A 93 6.81 -30.67 12.29
CA GLY A 93 7.47 -29.57 13.02
C GLY A 93 8.74 -29.08 12.33
N SER A 94 8.68 -28.85 11.01
CA SER A 94 9.85 -28.57 10.18
C SER A 94 10.50 -27.20 10.43
N ASP A 95 9.87 -26.32 11.20
CA ASP A 95 10.34 -24.97 11.51
C ASP A 95 9.80 -24.50 12.87
N ASN A 96 10.29 -23.35 13.34
CA ASN A 96 9.81 -22.68 14.54
C ASN A 96 8.34 -22.23 14.37
N ILE A 97 7.50 -22.71 15.27
CA ILE A 97 6.06 -22.40 15.28
C ILE A 97 5.77 -21.34 16.33
N SER A 98 5.18 -20.22 15.92
CA SER A 98 4.66 -19.19 16.82
C SER A 98 3.22 -18.89 16.44
N VAL A 99 2.33 -18.80 17.44
CA VAL A 99 0.89 -18.54 17.26
C VAL A 99 0.38 -17.63 18.38
N ILE A 100 -0.38 -16.62 18.00
CA ILE A 100 -1.12 -15.73 18.88
C ILE A 100 -2.58 -15.77 18.44
N VAL A 101 -3.48 -16.05 19.38
CA VAL A 101 -4.93 -15.97 19.16
C VAL A 101 -5.48 -14.88 20.07
N VAL A 102 -6.17 -13.91 19.47
CA VAL A 102 -6.86 -12.84 20.19
C VAL A 102 -8.34 -13.03 19.96
N ARG A 103 -9.12 -13.04 21.05
CA ARG A 103 -10.58 -13.00 21.01
C ARG A 103 -11.01 -11.62 21.51
N VAL A 104 -11.82 -10.94 20.72
CA VAL A 104 -12.46 -9.69 21.11
C VAL A 104 -13.49 -10.01 22.18
N GLY A 105 -13.29 -9.41 23.36
CA GLY A 105 -14.24 -9.49 24.47
C GLY A 105 -15.44 -8.59 24.24
N GLU A 106 -16.09 -8.21 25.34
CA GLU A 106 -17.09 -7.16 25.31
C GLU A 106 -16.42 -5.86 24.87
N LEU A 107 -17.00 -5.23 23.85
CA LEU A 107 -16.57 -3.92 23.42
C LEU A 107 -17.26 -2.91 24.35
N PRO A 108 -16.54 -1.91 24.86
CA PRO A 108 -17.21 -0.84 25.57
C PRO A 108 -18.31 -0.25 24.66
N ASP A 109 -19.41 0.21 25.25
CA ASP A 109 -20.41 1.00 24.52
C ASP A 109 -19.77 2.35 24.17
N VAL A 110 -18.91 2.32 23.16
CA VAL A 110 -18.15 3.48 22.73
C VAL A 110 -19.09 4.26 21.84
N ASN A 111 -19.78 5.20 22.46
CA ASN A 111 -20.25 6.42 21.81
C ASN A 111 -19.02 7.27 21.42
N LEU A 112 -18.08 6.69 20.66
CA LEU A 112 -17.03 7.44 19.99
C LEU A 112 -17.77 8.41 19.08
N PRO A 113 -17.42 9.71 19.09
CA PRO A 113 -17.80 10.58 17.99
C PRO A 113 -17.43 9.80 16.74
N GLN A 114 -18.43 9.48 15.91
CA GLN A 114 -18.21 8.86 14.61
C GLN A 114 -17.07 9.64 13.99
N GLU A 115 -15.91 9.00 13.80
CA GLU A 115 -14.79 9.64 13.13
C GLU A 115 -15.33 10.00 11.77
N LYS A 116 -15.66 11.28 11.60
CA LYS A 116 -16.23 11.82 10.38
C LYS A 116 -15.29 11.33 9.29
N ALA A 117 -15.84 10.58 8.32
CA ALA A 117 -15.05 10.12 7.17
C ALA A 117 -14.13 11.26 6.76
N PRO A 118 -12.81 11.00 6.59
CA PRO A 118 -11.84 12.06 6.34
C PRO A 118 -12.45 12.97 5.28
N GLU A 119 -12.64 14.24 5.64
CA GLU A 119 -13.12 15.21 4.66
C GLU A 119 -12.20 15.04 3.45
N PRO A 120 -12.76 14.93 2.23
CA PRO A 120 -11.95 14.70 1.04
C PRO A 120 -10.80 15.70 1.11
N GLU A 121 -9.55 15.20 1.07
CA GLU A 121 -8.38 16.06 1.13
C GLU A 121 -8.64 17.23 0.19
N PRO A 122 -8.47 18.48 0.64
CA PRO A 122 -8.73 19.61 -0.23
C PRO A 122 -7.94 19.35 -1.51
N GLU A 123 -8.68 19.17 -2.60
CA GLU A 123 -8.09 18.97 -3.91
C GLU A 123 -7.14 20.15 -4.05
N LEU A 124 -5.84 19.88 -4.05
CA LEU A 124 -4.84 20.92 -4.23
C LEU A 124 -5.01 21.39 -5.67
N GLU A 125 -6.02 22.24 -5.88
CA GLU A 125 -6.09 23.16 -6.99
C GLU A 125 -4.85 24.01 -6.83
N LEU A 126 -3.80 23.54 -7.50
CA LEU A 126 -2.61 24.29 -7.76
C LEU A 126 -3.11 25.45 -8.62
N GLU A 127 -3.61 26.52 -7.97
CA GLU A 127 -3.89 27.80 -8.60
C GLU A 127 -2.57 28.26 -9.18
N ARG A 128 -2.32 27.86 -10.42
CA ARG A 128 -1.23 28.37 -11.21
C ARG A 128 -1.60 29.82 -11.44
N ASP A 129 -0.94 30.72 -10.72
CA ASP A 129 -1.05 32.15 -10.96
C ASP A 129 -0.46 32.45 -12.35
N TYR A 130 -1.28 32.28 -13.38
CA TYR A 130 -0.92 32.52 -14.79
C TYR A 130 -0.70 34.01 -15.06
N ARG A 131 -0.95 34.91 -14.10
CA ARG A 131 -0.84 36.36 -14.25
C ARG A 131 0.59 36.79 -14.56
N GLU A 132 1.60 36.11 -14.00
CA GLU A 132 3.01 36.38 -14.31
C GLU A 132 3.38 35.96 -15.74
N TRP A 133 2.84 34.84 -16.21
CA TRP A 133 3.07 34.33 -17.56
C TRP A 133 2.42 35.19 -18.65
N PHE A 134 1.23 35.75 -18.40
CA PHE A 134 0.60 36.68 -19.34
C PHE A 134 1.39 37.96 -19.51
N TRP A 135 1.96 38.52 -18.42
CA TRP A 135 2.82 39.69 -18.50
C TRP A 135 4.11 39.39 -19.28
N LEU A 136 4.76 38.26 -19.01
CA LEU A 136 5.96 37.84 -19.74
C LEU A 136 5.68 37.61 -21.23
N ALA A 137 4.56 36.97 -21.58
CA ALA A 137 4.14 36.78 -22.97
C ALA A 137 3.90 38.13 -23.67
N GLY A 138 3.26 39.08 -23.01
CA GLY A 138 3.06 40.44 -23.53
C GLY A 138 4.38 41.17 -23.82
N VAL A 139 5.37 41.06 -22.92
CA VAL A 139 6.71 41.63 -23.11
C VAL A 139 7.42 41.00 -24.31
N TRP A 140 7.34 39.68 -24.47
CA TRP A 140 7.91 38.98 -25.63
C TRP A 140 7.28 39.41 -26.96
N VAL A 141 5.95 39.55 -27.01
CA VAL A 141 5.25 40.03 -28.23
C VAL A 141 5.64 41.46 -28.57
N ALA A 142 5.70 42.36 -27.58
CA ALA A 142 6.13 43.74 -27.79
C ALA A 142 7.57 43.81 -28.32
N SER A 143 8.48 43.01 -27.75
CA SER A 143 9.87 42.92 -28.22
C SER A 143 9.98 42.44 -29.67
N LEU A 144 9.18 41.44 -30.06
CA LEU A 144 9.14 40.95 -31.44
C LEU A 144 8.60 42.02 -32.41
N MET A 145 7.56 42.77 -32.03
CA MET A 145 7.05 43.86 -32.86
C MET A 145 8.08 44.98 -33.05
N VAL A 146 8.81 45.34 -32.00
CA VAL A 146 9.88 46.34 -32.09
C VAL A 146 11.01 45.85 -33.00
N ALA A 147 11.45 44.61 -32.84
CA ALA A 147 12.47 44.03 -33.71
C ALA A 147 12.02 43.98 -35.17
N ALA A 148 10.79 43.54 -35.45
CA ALA A 148 10.23 43.53 -36.79
C ALA A 148 10.13 44.95 -37.39
N GLY A 149 9.72 45.93 -36.59
CA GLY A 149 9.69 47.34 -36.99
C GLY A 149 11.07 47.91 -37.31
N ILE A 150 12.09 47.58 -36.51
CA ILE A 150 13.48 47.97 -36.77
C ILE A 150 13.99 47.32 -38.06
N VAL A 151 13.74 46.02 -38.26
CA VAL A 151 14.12 45.31 -39.49
C VAL A 151 13.43 45.92 -40.71
N MET A 152 12.13 46.20 -40.63
CA MET A 152 11.39 46.83 -41.72
C MET A 152 11.89 48.25 -42.00
N TRP A 153 12.27 49.02 -40.96
CA TRP A 153 12.87 50.34 -41.12
C TRP A 153 14.26 50.28 -41.77
N ILE A 154 15.08 49.29 -41.41
CA ILE A 154 16.39 49.08 -42.04
C ILE A 154 16.21 48.70 -43.52
N LEU A 155 15.31 47.76 -43.82
CA LEU A 155 15.03 47.33 -45.19
C LEU A 155 14.50 48.48 -46.06
N THR A 156 13.53 49.27 -45.56
CA THR A 156 12.99 50.42 -46.29
C THR A 156 13.98 51.59 -46.42
N ARG A 157 14.94 51.71 -45.50
CA ARG A 157 16.02 52.70 -45.58
C ARG A 157 17.09 52.31 -46.62
N PHE A 158 17.40 51.02 -46.76
CA PHE A 158 18.32 50.53 -47.80
C PHE A 158 17.72 50.64 -49.21
N ASP A 159 16.41 50.44 -49.35
CA ASP A 159 15.71 50.50 -50.65
C ASP A 159 15.61 51.94 -51.24
N ARG A 160 15.84 52.98 -50.42
CA ARG A 160 15.94 54.38 -50.90
C ARG A 160 17.37 54.82 -51.26
N GLY A 161 18.33 53.90 -51.21
CA GLY A 161 19.76 54.18 -51.35
C GLY A 161 20.42 53.72 -52.67
N SER A 162 19.65 53.21 -53.64
CA SER A 162 20.14 52.85 -54.99
C SER A 162 19.40 53.61 -56.09
#